data_AF-A0A7J4XJT4-F1
#
_entry.id   AF-A0A7J4XJT4-F1
#
_cell.length_a   1.000
_cell.length_b   1.000
_cell.length_c   1.000
_cell.angle_alpha   90.00
_cell.angle_beta   90.00
_cell.angle_gamma   90.00
#
_symmetry.space_group_name_H-M   'P 1'
#
loop_
_entity.id
_entity.type
_entity.pdbx_description
1 polymer ?
#
loop_
_entity_poly.entity_id
_entity_poly.type
_entity_poly.pdbx_seq_one_letter_code
_entity_poly.pdbx_strand_id
1 'polypeptide(L)'
;MRKFFLLLLLYLVQQVHAQEISVVSVKQLPKSSIGKSYHPKFSPNGEYLLLTSDNYSGLKKFDLKNEQVSIITEAPNAGYNVQISADGNNIIYREQSFNKRNMRETALKKIDLTNKKENQLISPTRDLQLHKTINGNLVYVKNNKLSTKRIYGEKIKTVPDIVNIENRQLVLYRNGERKEISPNGKDCSYLWPSISPDGTKLLYKVAGKGTFISNIDGSSPIRIANLNAPVWLGNEWIIGMNDKDNGERILSSSIEAVSIDGQKHQTLSDPSTIAMFPAVSTDNSSIAFNSDNGDIYLMKINIKQKAK
;
A
#
# COMPACT_ATOMS: atom_id res chain seq x y z
N MET A 1 -20.10 -35.39 46.40
CA MET A 1 -19.82 -33.96 46.18
C MET A 1 -18.41 -33.72 45.62
N ARG A 2 -18.06 -34.30 44.46
CA ARG A 2 -16.72 -34.12 43.86
C ARG A 2 -16.71 -34.17 42.33
N LYS A 3 -17.89 -34.24 41.70
CA LYS A 3 -18.08 -34.26 40.24
C LYS A 3 -18.81 -33.02 39.69
N PHE A 4 -19.31 -32.14 40.57
CA PHE A 4 -20.00 -30.90 40.18
C PHE A 4 -19.07 -29.68 40.13
N PHE A 5 -17.84 -29.78 40.64
CA PHE A 5 -16.87 -28.67 40.61
C PHE A 5 -16.03 -28.59 39.33
N LEU A 6 -16.06 -29.63 38.48
CA LEU A 6 -15.28 -29.67 37.24
C LEU A 6 -16.01 -29.06 36.03
N LEU A 7 -17.32 -28.85 36.12
CA LEU A 7 -18.11 -28.24 35.04
C LEU A 7 -18.16 -26.71 35.11
N LEU A 8 -17.80 -26.09 36.25
CA LEU A 8 -17.77 -24.64 36.40
C LEU A 8 -16.44 -23.99 35.97
N LEU A 9 -15.36 -24.78 35.86
CA LEU A 9 -14.04 -24.27 35.44
C LEU A 9 -13.83 -24.27 33.91
N LEU A 10 -14.70 -24.96 33.16
CA LEU A 10 -14.64 -25.03 31.68
C LEU A 10 -15.41 -23.90 30.98
N TYR A 11 -16.11 -23.04 31.74
CA TYR A 11 -16.92 -21.95 31.18
C TYR A 11 -16.25 -20.55 31.26
N LEU A 12 -14.99 -20.48 31.69
CA LEU A 12 -14.27 -19.22 31.92
C LEU A 12 -12.95 -19.11 31.16
N VAL A 13 -12.81 -19.83 30.05
CA VAL A 13 -11.88 -19.42 28.99
C VAL A 13 -12.66 -18.56 28.00
N GLN A 14 -13.16 -17.42 28.47
CA GLN A 14 -13.31 -16.29 27.57
C GLN A 14 -11.89 -15.93 27.16
N GLN A 15 -11.46 -16.40 25.98
CA GLN A 15 -10.36 -15.76 25.25
C GLN A 15 -10.84 -14.33 25.00
N VAL A 16 -10.61 -13.45 25.97
CA VAL A 16 -10.61 -12.01 25.72
C VAL A 16 -9.43 -11.82 24.78
N HIS A 17 -9.66 -11.96 23.48
CA HIS A 17 -8.74 -11.47 22.48
C HIS A 17 -8.72 -9.97 22.69
N ALA A 18 -7.81 -9.51 23.57
CA ALA A 18 -7.61 -8.12 23.81
C ALA A 18 -7.25 -7.51 22.46
N GLN A 19 -8.14 -6.69 21.92
CA GLN A 19 -7.88 -5.99 20.68
C GLN A 19 -6.63 -5.14 20.91
N GLU A 20 -5.56 -5.47 20.17
CA GLU A 20 -4.28 -4.76 20.24
C GLU A 20 -4.30 -3.52 19.37
N ILE A 21 -5.17 -3.48 18.35
CA ILE A 21 -5.44 -2.29 17.54
C ILE A 21 -6.87 -1.85 17.81
N SER A 22 -7.06 -0.86 18.67
CA SER A 22 -8.39 -0.30 18.93
C SER A 22 -8.75 0.74 17.87
N VAL A 23 -9.91 0.59 17.24
CA VAL A 23 -10.48 1.61 16.36
C VAL A 23 -11.08 2.72 17.22
N VAL A 24 -10.56 3.93 17.10
CA VAL A 24 -10.97 5.11 17.88
C VAL A 24 -12.17 5.79 17.21
N SER A 25 -12.11 5.93 15.88
CA SER A 25 -13.19 6.55 15.12
C SER A 25 -13.08 6.17 13.64
N VAL A 26 -14.21 6.10 12.95
CA VAL A 26 -14.27 6.02 11.48
C VAL A 26 -15.08 7.21 10.98
N LYS A 27 -14.47 8.06 10.15
CA LYS A 27 -15.13 9.22 9.53
C LYS A 27 -15.19 9.02 8.02
N GLN A 28 -16.38 9.06 7.43
CA GLN A 28 -16.52 9.25 5.99
C GLN A 28 -16.12 10.70 5.66
N LEU A 29 -15.20 10.88 4.72
CA LEU A 29 -14.78 12.20 4.25
C LEU A 29 -15.84 12.80 3.31
N PRO A 30 -15.91 14.14 3.16
CA PRO A 30 -17.01 14.82 2.48
C PRO A 30 -17.16 14.40 1.01
N LYS A 31 -18.13 13.52 0.74
CA LYS A 31 -18.44 13.02 -0.61
C LYS A 31 -18.78 14.13 -1.60
N SER A 32 -19.47 15.18 -1.14
CA SER A 32 -19.86 16.33 -1.96
C SER A 32 -18.65 17.06 -2.57
N SER A 33 -17.52 17.09 -1.85
CA SER A 33 -16.31 17.80 -2.28
C SER A 33 -15.35 16.87 -3.04
N ILE A 34 -15.14 15.65 -2.54
CA ILE A 34 -14.19 14.69 -3.10
C ILE A 34 -14.73 14.06 -4.40
N GLY A 35 -16.04 13.81 -4.43
CA GLY A 35 -16.68 12.95 -5.41
C GLY A 35 -16.26 11.49 -5.23
N LYS A 36 -16.54 10.67 -6.25
CA LYS A 36 -16.11 9.28 -6.32
C LYS A 36 -14.59 9.20 -6.45
N SER A 37 -13.91 8.48 -5.56
CA SER A 37 -12.45 8.41 -5.50
C SER A 37 -11.95 7.09 -4.91
N TYR A 38 -10.71 6.73 -5.23
CA TYR A 38 -10.11 5.43 -4.96
C TYR A 38 -8.65 5.54 -4.57
N HIS A 39 -8.11 4.47 -4.01
CA HIS A 39 -6.68 4.27 -3.69
C HIS A 39 -6.06 5.44 -2.91
N PRO A 40 -6.56 5.73 -1.69
CA PRO A 40 -6.03 6.81 -0.89
C PRO A 40 -4.55 6.61 -0.57
N LYS A 41 -3.79 7.71 -0.52
CA LYS A 41 -2.39 7.71 -0.10
C LYS A 41 -2.09 8.94 0.74
N PHE A 42 -1.60 8.75 1.96
CA PHE A 42 -1.17 9.87 2.80
C PHE A 42 0.05 10.59 2.24
N SER A 43 0.06 11.91 2.41
CA SER A 43 1.29 12.69 2.36
C SER A 43 2.27 12.25 3.46
N PRO A 44 3.59 12.45 3.27
CA PRO A 44 4.58 12.05 4.28
C PRO A 44 4.33 12.63 5.67
N ASN A 45 3.79 13.86 5.75
CA ASN A 45 3.45 14.54 6.98
C ASN A 45 2.01 14.27 7.49
N GLY A 46 1.21 13.47 6.76
CA GLY A 46 -0.16 13.13 7.14
C GLY A 46 -1.18 14.26 7.01
N GLU A 47 -0.84 15.38 6.38
CA GLU A 47 -1.74 16.54 6.24
C GLU A 47 -2.72 16.45 5.08
N TYR A 48 -2.46 15.61 4.08
CA TYR A 48 -3.36 15.43 2.94
C TYR A 48 -3.38 13.99 2.43
N LEU A 49 -4.43 13.67 1.66
CA LEU A 49 -4.54 12.45 0.87
C LEU A 49 -4.37 12.76 -0.61
N LEU A 50 -3.59 11.94 -1.32
CA LEU A 50 -3.77 11.77 -2.76
C LEU A 50 -4.87 10.73 -3.01
N LEU A 51 -5.72 11.03 -3.98
CA LEU A 51 -6.85 10.22 -4.42
C LEU A 51 -6.82 10.15 -5.95
N THR A 52 -7.37 9.07 -6.51
CA THR A 52 -7.50 8.90 -7.97
C THR A 52 -8.92 8.45 -8.33
N SER A 53 -9.30 8.59 -9.59
CA SER A 53 -10.57 8.05 -10.09
C SER A 53 -10.48 6.53 -10.26
N ASP A 54 -11.58 5.92 -10.70
CA ASP A 54 -11.54 4.54 -11.17
C ASP A 54 -10.47 4.37 -12.27
N ASN A 55 -9.90 3.16 -12.35
CA ASN A 55 -8.80 2.85 -13.29
C ASN A 55 -7.54 3.72 -13.15
N TYR A 56 -7.33 4.33 -11.98
CA TYR A 56 -6.17 5.17 -11.67
C TYR A 56 -6.05 6.44 -12.54
N SER A 57 -7.15 6.94 -13.11
CA SER A 57 -7.12 8.16 -13.91
C SER A 57 -7.04 9.42 -13.05
N GLY A 58 -6.12 10.32 -13.39
CA GLY A 58 -5.93 11.58 -12.70
C GLY A 58 -5.49 11.45 -11.23
N LEU A 59 -5.21 12.59 -10.63
CA LEU A 59 -4.86 12.73 -9.21
C LEU A 59 -5.54 13.96 -8.63
N LYS A 60 -6.13 13.79 -7.45
CA LYS A 60 -6.65 14.86 -6.61
C LYS A 60 -5.92 14.86 -5.27
N LYS A 61 -5.68 16.04 -4.73
CA LYS A 61 -5.20 16.25 -3.37
C LYS A 61 -6.39 16.69 -2.51
N PHE A 62 -6.64 15.98 -1.41
CA PHE A 62 -7.60 16.33 -0.37
C PHE A 62 -6.86 16.74 0.90
N ASP A 63 -6.97 18.01 1.29
CA ASP A 63 -6.39 18.54 2.53
C ASP A 63 -7.24 18.10 3.73
N LEU A 64 -6.62 17.44 4.71
CA LEU A 64 -7.33 16.85 5.85
C LEU A 64 -7.73 17.88 6.91
N LYS A 65 -7.14 19.08 6.91
CA LYS A 65 -7.40 20.11 7.91
C LYS A 65 -8.58 20.99 7.51
N ASN A 66 -8.63 21.43 6.26
CA ASN A 66 -9.66 22.36 5.77
C ASN A 66 -10.64 21.70 4.77
N GLU A 67 -10.47 20.41 4.50
CA GLU A 67 -11.33 19.60 3.63
C GLU A 67 -11.42 20.12 2.18
N GLN A 68 -10.37 20.80 1.71
CA GLN A 68 -10.29 21.32 0.36
C GLN A 68 -9.77 20.28 -0.62
N VAL A 69 -10.34 20.27 -1.83
CA VAL A 69 -9.93 19.41 -2.94
C VAL A 69 -9.24 20.25 -4.00
N SER A 70 -8.12 19.76 -4.52
CA SER A 70 -7.43 20.34 -5.68
C SER A 70 -7.08 19.24 -6.67
N ILE A 71 -7.33 19.51 -7.96
CA ILE A 71 -6.91 18.62 -9.04
C ILE A 71 -5.41 18.84 -9.27
N ILE A 72 -4.64 17.76 -9.25
CA ILE A 72 -3.21 17.76 -9.50
C ILE A 72 -2.94 17.49 -10.99
N THR A 73 -3.62 16.51 -11.55
CA THR A 73 -3.55 16.18 -12.98
C THR A 73 -4.77 15.33 -13.38
N GLU A 74 -5.12 15.36 -14.66
CA GLU A 74 -6.13 14.47 -15.26
C GLU A 74 -5.48 13.36 -16.10
N ALA A 75 -4.16 13.22 -16.03
CA ALA A 75 -3.41 12.26 -16.82
C ALA A 75 -3.90 10.82 -16.61
N PRO A 76 -4.06 10.03 -17.69
CA PRO A 76 -4.48 8.65 -17.58
C PRO A 76 -3.42 7.83 -16.83
N ASN A 77 -3.87 6.97 -15.92
CA ASN A 77 -3.03 6.08 -15.10
C ASN A 77 -2.10 6.80 -14.09
N ALA A 78 -2.35 8.09 -13.79
CA ALA A 78 -1.58 8.88 -12.82
C ALA A 78 -1.62 8.31 -11.39
N GLY A 79 -2.72 7.68 -10.99
CA GLY A 79 -2.85 7.05 -9.69
C GLY A 79 -1.98 5.79 -9.51
N TYR A 80 -1.57 5.13 -10.61
CA TYR A 80 -0.95 3.82 -10.52
C TYR A 80 0.49 3.92 -10.01
N ASN A 81 0.69 3.46 -8.77
CA ASN A 81 1.96 3.52 -8.06
C ASN A 81 2.52 4.96 -7.91
N VAL A 82 1.65 5.96 -7.78
CA VAL A 82 2.03 7.37 -7.54
C VAL A 82 2.94 7.51 -6.32
N GLN A 83 3.95 8.39 -6.39
CA GLN A 83 4.88 8.66 -5.31
C GLN A 83 4.83 10.13 -4.88
N ILE A 84 5.04 10.35 -3.59
CA ILE A 84 5.15 11.68 -2.99
C ILE A 84 6.57 11.79 -2.46
N SER A 85 7.28 12.83 -2.84
CA SER A 85 8.61 13.09 -2.29
C SER A 85 8.56 13.35 -0.78
N ALA A 86 9.67 13.08 -0.07
CA ALA A 86 9.70 13.14 1.40
C ALA A 86 9.32 14.51 1.99
N ASP A 87 9.66 15.60 1.29
CA ASP A 87 9.26 16.98 1.60
C ASP A 87 7.78 17.30 1.26
N GLY A 88 7.03 16.37 0.69
CA GLY A 88 5.60 16.53 0.37
C GLY A 88 5.30 17.38 -0.87
N ASN A 89 6.32 17.97 -1.51
CA ASN A 89 6.13 18.99 -2.55
C ASN A 89 6.10 18.44 -3.98
N ASN A 90 6.69 17.27 -4.25
CA ASN A 90 6.75 16.73 -5.61
C ASN A 90 5.91 15.45 -5.70
N ILE A 91 5.01 15.42 -6.67
CA ILE A 91 4.25 14.22 -7.03
C ILE A 91 4.88 13.62 -8.27
N ILE A 92 5.29 12.35 -8.17
CA ILE A 92 5.85 11.58 -9.28
C ILE A 92 4.80 10.56 -9.68
N TYR A 93 4.36 10.60 -10.93
CA TYR A 93 3.25 9.79 -11.42
C TYR A 93 3.52 9.27 -12.83
N ARG A 94 2.78 8.21 -13.19
CA ARG A 94 2.81 7.61 -14.52
C ARG A 94 1.81 8.31 -15.43
N GLU A 95 2.13 8.45 -16.70
CA GLU A 95 1.15 8.83 -17.71
C GLU A 95 1.12 7.78 -18.80
N GLN A 96 -0.05 7.21 -19.04
CA GLN A 96 -0.27 6.20 -20.06
C GLN A 96 -0.53 6.84 -21.43
N SER A 97 0.10 6.30 -22.47
CA SER A 97 -0.20 6.64 -23.85
C SER A 97 -0.19 5.39 -24.73
N PHE A 98 -0.53 5.55 -26.01
CA PHE A 98 -0.43 4.50 -27.02
C PHE A 98 0.47 4.99 -28.16
N ASN A 99 1.39 4.14 -28.61
CA ASN A 99 2.20 4.46 -29.79
C ASN A 99 1.48 4.11 -31.10
N LYS A 100 2.17 4.36 -32.22
CA LYS A 100 1.63 4.11 -33.58
C LYS A 100 1.20 2.66 -33.84
N ARG A 101 1.67 1.69 -33.05
CA ARG A 101 1.29 0.27 -33.14
C ARG A 101 0.17 -0.09 -32.14
N ASN A 102 -0.51 0.92 -31.57
CA ASN A 102 -1.51 0.77 -30.53
C ASN A 102 -1.02 0.02 -29.28
N MET A 103 0.29 0.10 -29.02
CA MET A 103 0.89 -0.52 -27.85
C MET A 103 0.94 0.49 -26.70
N ARG A 104 0.47 0.08 -25.52
CA ARG A 104 0.54 0.89 -24.30
C ARG A 104 1.99 1.27 -23.98
N GLU A 105 2.24 2.55 -23.75
CA GLU A 105 3.48 3.10 -23.22
C GLU A 105 3.22 3.84 -21.92
N THR A 106 4.27 4.05 -21.14
CA THR A 106 4.19 4.81 -19.89
C THR A 106 5.34 5.80 -19.81
N ALA A 107 5.00 7.08 -19.68
CA ALA A 107 5.94 8.11 -19.26
C ALA A 107 5.97 8.19 -17.73
N LEU A 108 7.06 8.73 -17.19
CA LEU A 108 7.12 9.13 -15.79
C LEU A 108 7.26 10.64 -15.70
N LYS A 109 6.34 11.29 -14.99
CA LYS A 109 6.27 12.74 -14.84
C LYS A 109 6.41 13.15 -13.38
N LYS A 110 6.74 14.41 -13.18
CA LYS A 110 6.84 15.09 -11.89
C LYS A 110 6.06 16.39 -11.95
N ILE A 111 5.18 16.62 -10.99
CA ILE A 111 4.59 17.93 -10.74
C ILE A 111 5.02 18.45 -9.37
N ASP A 112 5.48 19.69 -9.34
CA ASP A 112 5.82 20.42 -8.12
C ASP A 112 4.58 21.18 -7.63
N LEU A 113 4.11 20.88 -6.42
CA LEU A 113 2.89 21.43 -5.84
C LEU A 113 3.03 22.91 -5.45
N THR A 114 4.25 23.44 -5.32
CA THR A 114 4.48 24.83 -4.91
C THR A 114 4.27 25.82 -6.05
N ASN A 115 4.66 25.43 -7.26
CA ASN A 115 4.62 26.27 -8.46
C ASN A 115 3.84 25.65 -9.62
N LYS A 116 3.27 24.45 -9.42
CA LYS A 116 2.51 23.66 -10.41
C LYS A 116 3.29 23.28 -11.66
N LYS A 117 4.63 23.38 -11.63
CA LYS A 117 5.46 23.05 -12.79
C LYS A 117 5.54 21.53 -12.99
N GLU A 118 5.13 21.10 -14.17
CA GLU A 118 5.25 19.71 -14.63
C GLU A 118 6.55 19.49 -15.42
N ASN A 119 7.18 18.34 -15.22
CA ASN A 119 8.36 17.92 -15.97
C ASN A 119 8.27 16.42 -16.28
N GLN A 120 8.64 16.03 -17.51
CA GLN A 120 8.82 14.63 -17.86
C GLN A 120 10.18 14.12 -17.36
N LEU A 121 10.17 13.10 -16.50
CA LEU A 121 11.38 12.46 -15.97
C LEU A 121 11.89 11.33 -16.85
N ILE A 122 10.98 10.55 -17.44
CA ILE A 122 11.24 9.43 -18.34
C ILE A 122 10.24 9.52 -19.50
N SER A 123 10.75 9.48 -20.73
CA SER A 123 9.91 9.45 -21.95
C SER A 123 9.05 8.18 -22.03
N PRO A 124 7.91 8.22 -22.74
CA PRO A 124 7.06 7.05 -22.96
C PRO A 124 7.87 5.80 -23.34
N THR A 125 7.64 4.71 -22.62
CA THR A 125 8.34 3.43 -22.82
C THR A 125 7.48 2.27 -22.35
N ARG A 126 7.73 1.08 -22.89
CA ARG A 126 7.08 -0.18 -22.45
C ARG A 126 7.82 -0.87 -21.32
N ASP A 127 9.04 -0.41 -21.01
CA ASP A 127 9.98 -1.15 -20.17
C ASP A 127 10.07 -0.60 -18.73
N LEU A 128 9.21 0.36 -18.36
CA LEU A 128 9.20 0.95 -17.02
C LEU A 128 8.44 0.06 -16.01
N GLN A 129 9.19 -0.63 -15.17
CA GLN A 129 8.65 -1.63 -14.24
C GLN A 129 8.31 -1.03 -12.87
N LEU A 130 9.21 -0.23 -12.28
CA LEU A 130 9.03 0.37 -10.97
C LEU A 130 9.53 1.81 -10.93
N HIS A 131 8.94 2.62 -10.06
CA HIS A 131 9.58 3.82 -9.53
C HIS A 131 9.24 4.01 -8.04
N LYS A 132 10.13 4.67 -7.29
CA LYS A 132 9.98 5.09 -5.89
C LYS A 132 10.72 6.41 -5.67
N THR A 133 10.30 7.18 -4.68
CA THR A 133 11.01 8.39 -4.22
C THR A 133 11.69 8.12 -2.89
N ILE A 134 12.98 8.44 -2.79
CA ILE A 134 13.79 8.21 -1.58
C ILE A 134 14.72 9.40 -1.40
N ASN A 135 14.60 10.11 -0.28
CA ASN A 135 15.47 11.24 0.09
C ASN A 135 15.75 12.22 -1.06
N GLY A 136 14.69 12.72 -1.72
CA GLY A 136 14.81 13.65 -2.85
C GLY A 136 15.31 13.05 -4.17
N ASN A 137 15.46 11.72 -4.24
CA ASN A 137 15.90 11.00 -5.44
C ASN A 137 14.77 10.11 -5.97
N LEU A 138 14.69 10.00 -7.29
CA LEU A 138 13.91 8.98 -7.98
C LEU A 138 14.77 7.73 -8.11
N VAL A 139 14.25 6.60 -7.65
CA VAL A 139 14.78 5.26 -7.90
C VAL A 139 13.81 4.54 -8.81
N TYR A 140 14.26 3.97 -9.93
CA TYR A 140 13.39 3.33 -10.90
C TYR A 140 14.04 2.10 -11.53
N VAL A 141 13.20 1.15 -11.94
CA VAL A 141 13.60 -0.03 -12.69
C VAL A 141 13.05 0.11 -14.10
N LYS A 142 13.95 0.13 -15.09
CA LYS A 142 13.60 0.13 -16.52
C LYS A 142 14.43 -0.94 -17.22
N ASN A 143 13.79 -1.82 -17.98
CA ASN A 143 14.46 -2.93 -18.68
C ASN A 143 15.35 -3.76 -17.75
N ASN A 144 14.79 -4.18 -16.60
CA ASN A 144 15.45 -4.94 -15.53
C ASN A 144 16.70 -4.27 -14.94
N LYS A 145 16.90 -2.97 -15.18
CA LYS A 145 18.02 -2.19 -14.65
C LYS A 145 17.53 -1.17 -13.64
N LEU A 146 18.05 -1.26 -12.41
CA LEU A 146 17.87 -0.24 -11.39
C LEU A 146 18.68 1.01 -11.74
N SER A 147 18.08 2.17 -11.59
CA SER A 147 18.71 3.46 -11.88
C SER A 147 18.19 4.52 -10.92
N THR A 148 18.98 5.57 -10.74
CA THR A 148 18.66 6.68 -9.84
C THR A 148 18.80 8.02 -10.53
N LYS A 149 17.91 8.97 -10.23
CA LYS A 149 17.96 10.34 -10.70
C LYS A 149 17.65 11.29 -9.55
N ARG A 150 18.55 12.23 -9.26
CA ARG A 150 18.30 13.29 -8.27
C ARG A 150 17.15 14.19 -8.75
N ILE A 151 16.20 14.46 -7.87
CA ILE A 151 15.08 15.38 -8.14
C ILE A 151 15.27 16.70 -7.42
N TYR A 152 15.66 16.65 -6.14
CA TYR A 152 16.09 17.78 -5.32
C TYR A 152 17.05 17.28 -4.23
N GLY A 153 17.59 18.19 -3.42
CA GLY A 153 18.49 17.86 -2.31
C GLY A 153 19.80 17.24 -2.79
N GLU A 154 20.35 16.34 -1.99
CA GLU A 154 21.59 15.64 -2.29
C GLU A 154 21.35 14.37 -3.11
N LYS A 155 22.36 13.97 -3.90
CA LYS A 155 22.34 12.68 -4.59
C LYS A 155 22.62 11.57 -3.58
N ILE A 156 21.78 10.53 -3.54
CA ILE A 156 22.05 9.36 -2.69
C ILE A 156 23.37 8.68 -3.08
N LYS A 157 24.16 8.32 -2.06
CA LYS A 157 25.43 7.60 -2.22
C LYS A 157 25.23 6.10 -2.40
N THR A 158 24.28 5.54 -1.65
CA THR A 158 23.88 4.13 -1.70
C THR A 158 22.43 4.05 -2.15
N VAL A 159 22.15 3.10 -3.05
CA VAL A 159 20.78 2.82 -3.45
C VAL A 159 20.21 1.83 -2.44
N PRO A 160 19.08 2.13 -1.78
CA PRO A 160 18.48 1.22 -0.83
C PRO A 160 17.93 -0.01 -1.55
N ASP A 161 17.61 -1.03 -0.76
CA ASP A 161 17.02 -2.26 -1.26
C ASP A 161 15.66 -1.98 -1.90
N ILE A 162 15.43 -2.60 -3.06
CA ILE A 162 14.23 -2.42 -3.86
C ILE A 162 13.66 -3.79 -4.21
N VAL A 163 12.39 -3.99 -3.88
CA VAL A 163 11.62 -5.15 -4.32
C VAL A 163 10.58 -4.74 -5.36
N ASN A 164 10.40 -5.55 -6.40
CA ASN A 164 9.35 -5.38 -7.40
C ASN A 164 8.93 -6.75 -7.99
N ILE A 165 7.87 -6.73 -8.81
CA ILE A 165 7.50 -7.88 -9.66
C ILE A 165 8.01 -7.70 -11.09
N GLU A 166 8.76 -8.69 -11.59
CA GLU A 166 9.19 -8.79 -12.99
C GLU A 166 8.75 -10.13 -13.56
N ASN A 167 8.01 -10.12 -14.68
CA ASN A 167 7.48 -11.34 -15.31
C ASN A 167 6.80 -12.30 -14.30
N ARG A 168 5.93 -11.74 -13.45
CA ARG A 168 5.22 -12.42 -12.35
C ARG A 168 6.08 -12.85 -11.16
N GLN A 169 7.41 -12.70 -11.22
CA GLN A 169 8.34 -13.15 -10.19
C GLN A 169 8.74 -12.04 -9.23
N LEU A 170 9.04 -12.39 -7.98
CA LEU A 170 9.54 -11.46 -6.97
C LEU A 170 11.05 -11.24 -7.18
N VAL A 171 11.44 -9.99 -7.46
CA VAL A 171 12.83 -9.60 -7.72
C VAL A 171 13.29 -8.60 -6.68
N LEU A 172 14.46 -8.86 -6.09
CA LEU A 172 15.16 -8.01 -5.15
C LEU A 172 16.38 -7.39 -5.83
N TYR A 173 16.48 -6.07 -5.76
CA TYR A 173 17.70 -5.34 -6.02
C TYR A 173 18.36 -4.96 -4.71
N ARG A 174 19.57 -5.44 -4.47
CA ARG A 174 20.29 -5.26 -3.22
C ARG A 174 21.79 -5.25 -3.49
N ASN A 175 22.51 -4.31 -2.86
CA ASN A 175 23.96 -4.15 -3.03
C ASN A 175 24.42 -4.05 -4.51
N GLY A 176 23.59 -3.45 -5.38
CA GLY A 176 23.87 -3.32 -6.81
C GLY A 176 23.57 -4.56 -7.65
N GLU A 177 23.12 -5.66 -7.03
CA GLU A 177 22.75 -6.89 -7.72
C GLU A 177 21.24 -7.01 -7.90
N ARG A 178 20.83 -7.67 -8.99
CA ARG A 178 19.45 -8.07 -9.25
C ARG A 178 19.32 -9.57 -9.00
N LYS A 179 18.43 -9.98 -8.09
CA LYS A 179 18.16 -11.38 -7.77
C LYS A 179 16.67 -11.70 -7.85
N GLU A 180 16.30 -12.69 -8.65
CA GLU A 180 14.98 -13.30 -8.58
C GLU A 180 14.94 -14.23 -7.37
N ILE A 181 14.04 -13.97 -6.42
CA ILE A 181 14.00 -14.68 -5.13
C ILE A 181 12.78 -15.57 -4.97
N SER A 182 11.64 -15.26 -5.62
CA SER A 182 10.38 -16.03 -5.66
C SER A 182 10.21 -17.11 -4.55
N PRO A 183 9.99 -16.69 -3.29
CA PRO A 183 10.07 -17.57 -2.12
C PRO A 183 9.11 -18.76 -2.10
N ASN A 184 7.99 -18.66 -2.81
CA ASN A 184 6.93 -19.67 -2.89
C ASN A 184 6.95 -20.48 -4.20
N GLY A 185 8.05 -20.40 -4.96
CA GLY A 185 8.22 -21.09 -6.25
C GLY A 185 8.01 -20.18 -7.45
N LYS A 186 8.52 -20.63 -8.62
CA LYS A 186 8.48 -19.89 -9.90
C LYS A 186 7.22 -20.14 -10.73
N ASP A 187 6.48 -21.19 -10.40
CA ASP A 187 5.17 -21.54 -10.95
C ASP A 187 4.07 -20.55 -10.52
N CYS A 188 4.36 -19.70 -9.54
CA CYS A 188 3.43 -18.75 -8.94
C CYS A 188 3.38 -17.39 -9.66
N SER A 189 2.44 -16.54 -9.22
CA SER A 189 2.40 -15.11 -9.55
C SER A 189 2.41 -14.29 -8.27
N TYR A 190 3.37 -13.39 -8.15
CA TYR A 190 3.53 -12.50 -7.00
C TYR A 190 2.88 -11.14 -7.27
N LEU A 191 2.31 -10.54 -6.23
CA LEU A 191 1.60 -9.26 -6.27
C LEU A 191 1.92 -8.43 -5.03
N TRP A 192 1.76 -7.10 -5.16
CA TRP A 192 1.89 -6.11 -4.08
C TRP A 192 3.13 -6.28 -3.18
N PRO A 193 4.34 -6.37 -3.72
CA PRO A 193 5.53 -6.52 -2.89
C PRO A 193 5.90 -5.22 -2.19
N SER A 194 6.31 -5.33 -0.93
CA SER A 194 6.88 -4.22 -0.16
C SER A 194 7.94 -4.72 0.82
N ILE A 195 8.81 -3.81 1.25
CA ILE A 195 9.82 -4.05 2.29
C ILE A 195 9.30 -3.41 3.58
N SER A 196 9.51 -4.07 4.72
CA SER A 196 9.17 -3.53 6.05
C SER A 196 9.88 -2.20 6.33
N PRO A 197 9.31 -1.33 7.18
CA PRO A 197 9.97 -0.06 7.54
C PRO A 197 11.40 -0.21 8.07
N ASP A 198 11.70 -1.29 8.79
CA ASP A 198 13.06 -1.59 9.30
C ASP A 198 14.00 -2.24 8.26
N GLY A 199 13.51 -2.57 7.06
CA GLY A 199 14.30 -3.17 5.99
C GLY A 199 14.61 -4.66 6.16
N THR A 200 13.99 -5.36 7.12
CA THR A 200 14.35 -6.76 7.43
C THR A 200 13.47 -7.81 6.76
N LYS A 201 12.26 -7.44 6.34
CA LYS A 201 11.24 -8.38 5.84
C LYS A 201 10.63 -7.94 4.51
N LEU A 202 10.12 -8.92 3.77
CA LEU A 202 9.24 -8.70 2.62
C LEU A 202 7.80 -9.02 3.01
N LEU A 203 6.87 -8.25 2.44
CA LEU A 203 5.44 -8.52 2.40
C LEU A 203 5.03 -8.66 0.95
N TYR A 204 4.27 -9.71 0.63
CA TYR A 204 3.78 -9.94 -0.72
C TYR A 204 2.56 -10.86 -0.73
N LYS A 205 1.82 -10.82 -1.83
CA LYS A 205 0.73 -11.76 -2.12
C LYS A 205 1.18 -12.76 -3.18
N VAL A 206 0.78 -14.02 -3.01
CA VAL A 206 0.85 -15.04 -4.05
C VAL A 206 -0.56 -15.35 -4.53
N ALA A 207 -0.81 -15.16 -5.83
CA ALA A 207 -2.11 -15.37 -6.44
C ALA A 207 -2.63 -16.79 -6.16
N GLY A 208 -3.86 -16.90 -5.66
CA GLY A 208 -4.49 -18.17 -5.27
C GLY A 208 -3.94 -18.85 -4.01
N LYS A 209 -2.82 -18.38 -3.43
CA LYS A 209 -2.19 -19.01 -2.24
C LYS A 209 -2.34 -18.17 -0.96
N GLY A 210 -2.34 -16.84 -1.06
CA GLY A 210 -2.54 -15.95 0.10
C GLY A 210 -1.43 -14.90 0.26
N THR A 211 -1.33 -14.34 1.45
CA THR A 211 -0.43 -13.25 1.81
C THR A 211 0.68 -13.78 2.70
N PHE A 212 1.91 -13.38 2.39
CA PHE A 212 3.11 -13.95 2.96
C PHE A 212 4.04 -12.86 3.47
N ILE A 213 4.81 -13.23 4.49
CA ILE A 213 5.99 -12.51 4.94
C ILE A 213 7.20 -13.43 4.77
N SER A 214 8.35 -12.87 4.42
CA SER A 214 9.64 -13.57 4.44
C SER A 214 10.72 -12.65 5.00
N ASN A 215 11.91 -13.17 5.24
CA ASN A 215 13.09 -12.32 5.38
C ASN A 215 13.34 -11.54 4.08
N ILE A 216 14.11 -10.44 4.14
CA ILE A 216 14.37 -9.60 2.97
C ILE A 216 15.01 -10.35 1.79
N ASP A 217 15.77 -11.41 2.06
CA ASP A 217 16.40 -12.26 1.04
C ASP A 217 15.46 -13.32 0.44
N GLY A 218 14.22 -13.38 0.90
CA GLY A 218 13.22 -14.37 0.49
C GLY A 218 13.19 -15.65 1.33
N SER A 219 14.08 -15.82 2.31
CA SER A 219 14.09 -17.01 3.15
C SER A 219 12.94 -17.02 4.18
N SER A 220 12.59 -18.21 4.65
CA SER A 220 11.56 -18.45 5.68
C SER A 220 10.19 -17.83 5.38
N PRO A 221 9.59 -18.09 4.19
CA PRO A 221 8.28 -17.56 3.88
C PRO A 221 7.20 -18.17 4.79
N ILE A 222 6.40 -17.32 5.41
CA ILE A 222 5.25 -17.69 6.24
C ILE A 222 3.97 -17.13 5.64
N ARG A 223 2.93 -17.97 5.55
CA ARG A 223 1.60 -17.52 5.14
C ARG A 223 0.91 -16.91 6.35
N ILE A 224 0.58 -15.63 6.30
CA ILE A 224 -0.06 -14.94 7.42
C ILE A 224 -1.58 -14.87 7.28
N ALA A 225 -2.11 -14.72 6.05
CA ALA A 225 -3.54 -14.53 5.82
C ALA A 225 -3.91 -14.63 4.33
N ASN A 226 -5.15 -14.27 3.99
CA ASN A 226 -5.59 -14.05 2.61
C ASN A 226 -5.99 -12.58 2.37
N LEU A 227 -5.05 -11.66 2.56
CA LEU A 227 -5.27 -10.22 2.40
C LEU A 227 -4.82 -9.71 1.03
N ASN A 228 -5.67 -8.97 0.33
CA ASN A 228 -5.33 -8.21 -0.86
C ASN A 228 -4.89 -6.78 -0.51
N ALA A 229 -4.14 -6.16 -1.43
CA ALA A 229 -3.51 -4.84 -1.22
C ALA A 229 -2.85 -4.68 0.18
N PRO A 230 -2.01 -5.63 0.62
CA PRO A 230 -1.48 -5.61 1.97
C PRO A 230 -0.44 -4.49 2.14
N VAL A 231 -0.46 -3.82 3.29
CA VAL A 231 0.42 -2.72 3.66
C VAL A 231 0.93 -2.91 5.09
N TRP A 232 2.13 -2.40 5.37
CA TRP A 232 2.71 -2.41 6.70
C TRP A 232 2.03 -1.38 7.62
N LEU A 233 1.80 -1.78 8.88
CA LEU A 233 1.47 -0.90 9.99
C LEU A 233 2.58 -1.05 11.04
N GLY A 234 3.53 -0.13 11.01
CA GLY A 234 4.82 -0.28 11.68
C GLY A 234 5.57 -1.54 11.20
N ASN A 235 6.27 -2.22 12.12
CA ASN A 235 6.97 -3.48 11.82
C ASN A 235 6.23 -4.71 12.36
N GLU A 236 5.12 -4.54 13.10
CA GLU A 236 4.48 -5.62 13.88
C GLU A 236 3.17 -6.13 13.26
N TRP A 237 2.55 -5.34 12.39
CA TRP A 237 1.24 -5.61 11.84
C TRP A 237 1.18 -5.38 10.33
N ILE A 238 0.37 -6.19 9.67
CA ILE A 238 -0.03 -6.03 8.27
C ILE A 238 -1.51 -5.68 8.23
N ILE A 239 -1.86 -4.65 7.48
CA ILE A 239 -3.24 -4.30 7.16
C ILE A 239 -3.51 -4.70 5.71
N GLY A 240 -4.70 -5.19 5.41
CA GLY A 240 -5.12 -5.42 4.03
C GLY A 240 -6.63 -5.61 3.93
N MET A 241 -7.12 -5.75 2.70
CA MET A 241 -8.53 -6.02 2.46
C MET A 241 -8.77 -7.53 2.34
N ASN A 242 -9.81 -8.04 2.99
CA ASN A 242 -10.28 -9.41 2.84
C ASN A 242 -11.58 -9.40 2.02
N ASP A 243 -11.41 -9.27 0.70
CA ASP A 243 -12.48 -9.18 -0.27
C ASP A 243 -12.93 -10.55 -0.79
N LYS A 244 -14.21 -10.61 -1.16
CA LYS A 244 -14.83 -11.72 -1.90
C LYS A 244 -15.56 -11.14 -3.09
N ASP A 245 -15.39 -11.75 -4.25
CA ASP A 245 -16.03 -11.36 -5.50
C ASP A 245 -16.60 -12.59 -6.23
N ASN A 246 -17.41 -12.34 -7.26
CA ASN A 246 -17.93 -13.36 -8.16
C ASN A 246 -17.38 -13.25 -9.60
N GLY A 247 -16.26 -12.53 -9.79
CA GLY A 247 -15.70 -12.17 -11.09
C GLY A 247 -16.30 -10.93 -11.75
N GLU A 248 -17.46 -10.45 -11.30
CA GLU A 248 -18.13 -9.25 -11.85
C GLU A 248 -18.12 -8.08 -10.87
N ARG A 249 -18.33 -8.37 -9.57
CA ARG A 249 -18.39 -7.37 -8.51
C ARG A 249 -17.87 -7.90 -7.19
N ILE A 250 -17.43 -6.98 -6.34
CA ILE A 250 -17.12 -7.27 -4.95
C ILE A 250 -18.44 -7.50 -4.19
N LEU A 251 -18.54 -8.63 -3.50
CA LEU A 251 -19.70 -9.02 -2.69
C LEU A 251 -19.55 -8.58 -1.24
N SER A 252 -18.33 -8.60 -0.72
CA SER A 252 -17.98 -8.18 0.63
C SER A 252 -16.50 -7.85 0.68
N SER A 253 -16.11 -6.90 1.53
CA SER A 253 -14.70 -6.66 1.86
C SER A 253 -14.61 -6.01 3.22
N SER A 254 -13.57 -6.36 3.97
CA SER A 254 -13.24 -5.70 5.24
C SER A 254 -11.76 -5.35 5.30
N ILE A 255 -11.43 -4.28 6.04
CA ILE A 255 -10.05 -3.98 6.43
C ILE A 255 -9.71 -4.83 7.64
N GLU A 256 -8.69 -5.67 7.51
CA GLU A 256 -8.23 -6.58 8.56
C GLU A 256 -6.76 -6.34 8.88
N ALA A 257 -6.40 -6.62 10.13
CA ALA A 257 -5.04 -6.55 10.66
C ALA A 257 -4.55 -7.92 11.10
N VAL A 258 -3.34 -8.28 10.72
CA VAL A 258 -2.69 -9.55 11.07
C VAL A 258 -1.29 -9.29 11.58
N SER A 259 -0.91 -9.91 12.71
CA SER A 259 0.45 -9.77 13.23
C SER A 259 1.45 -10.45 12.30
N ILE A 260 2.70 -9.99 12.28
CA ILE A 260 3.71 -10.52 11.36
C ILE A 260 4.02 -12.02 11.55
N ASP A 261 3.72 -12.58 12.72
CA ASP A 261 3.84 -14.01 13.04
C ASP A 261 2.59 -14.83 12.66
N GLY A 262 1.54 -14.18 12.16
CA GLY A 262 0.26 -14.78 11.80
C GLY A 262 -0.62 -15.21 12.97
N GLN A 263 -0.23 -14.93 14.23
CA GLN A 263 -0.92 -15.45 15.41
C GLN A 263 -2.13 -14.62 15.83
N LYS A 264 -2.17 -13.34 15.47
CA LYS A 264 -3.27 -12.44 15.81
C LYS A 264 -3.91 -11.91 14.55
N HIS A 265 -5.23 -11.85 14.57
CA HIS A 265 -6.05 -11.38 13.46
C HIS A 265 -7.24 -10.59 14.00
N GLN A 266 -7.47 -9.39 13.48
CA GLN A 266 -8.55 -8.49 13.88
C GLN A 266 -9.20 -7.87 12.64
N THR A 267 -10.54 -7.89 12.56
CA THR A 267 -11.28 -7.06 11.61
C THR A 267 -11.42 -5.65 12.19
N LEU A 268 -11.08 -4.63 11.41
CA LEU A 268 -11.09 -3.22 11.84
C LEU A 268 -12.26 -2.43 11.27
N SER A 269 -12.69 -2.71 10.04
CA SER A 269 -13.80 -1.99 9.41
C SER A 269 -15.15 -2.55 9.84
N ASP A 270 -16.17 -1.69 9.80
CA ASP A 270 -17.56 -2.09 9.99
C ASP A 270 -18.04 -2.98 8.82
N PRO A 271 -18.75 -4.09 9.09
CA PRO A 271 -19.21 -5.02 8.05
C PRO A 271 -20.25 -4.43 7.09
N SER A 272 -20.90 -3.31 7.43
CA SER A 272 -21.83 -2.60 6.53
C SER A 272 -21.13 -1.85 5.40
N THR A 273 -19.80 -1.69 5.46
CA THR A 273 -19.00 -1.00 4.44
C THR A 273 -18.11 -2.01 3.72
N ILE A 274 -18.21 -2.09 2.39
CA ILE A 274 -17.26 -2.83 1.57
C ILE A 274 -15.94 -2.06 1.54
N ALA A 275 -15.06 -2.29 2.50
CA ALA A 275 -13.86 -1.49 2.72
C ALA A 275 -12.66 -2.05 1.95
N MET A 276 -12.00 -1.21 1.15
CA MET A 276 -10.99 -1.64 0.16
C MET A 276 -9.77 -0.72 0.11
N PHE A 277 -8.65 -1.26 -0.36
CA PHE A 277 -7.38 -0.55 -0.61
C PHE A 277 -6.91 0.34 0.55
N PRO A 278 -6.60 -0.24 1.72
CA PRO A 278 -6.14 0.53 2.86
C PRO A 278 -4.78 1.19 2.61
N ALA A 279 -4.60 2.37 3.18
CA ALA A 279 -3.33 3.07 3.30
C ALA A 279 -3.11 3.53 4.73
N VAL A 280 -1.89 3.40 5.22
CA VAL A 280 -1.50 3.72 6.61
C VAL A 280 -0.77 5.06 6.64
N SER A 281 -1.07 5.91 7.63
CA SER A 281 -0.34 7.17 7.85
C SER A 281 1.08 6.90 8.36
N THR A 282 2.03 7.80 8.08
CA THR A 282 3.45 7.62 8.45
C THR A 282 3.66 7.39 9.95
N ASP A 283 2.82 8.00 10.79
CA ASP A 283 2.86 7.87 12.25
C ASP A 283 2.12 6.63 12.78
N ASN A 284 1.54 5.80 11.89
CA ASN A 284 0.76 4.60 12.21
C ASN A 284 -0.50 4.86 13.07
N SER A 285 -1.01 6.10 13.09
CA SER A 285 -2.20 6.46 13.88
C SER A 285 -3.50 6.40 13.09
N SER A 286 -3.43 6.32 11.75
CA SER A 286 -4.60 6.40 10.87
C SER A 286 -4.52 5.44 9.68
N ILE A 287 -5.68 4.95 9.26
CA ILE A 287 -5.90 4.15 8.06
C ILE A 287 -6.91 4.89 7.18
N ALA A 288 -6.55 5.18 5.94
CA ALA A 288 -7.49 5.64 4.92
C ALA A 288 -7.87 4.46 4.02
N PHE A 289 -9.13 4.37 3.61
CA PHE A 289 -9.60 3.34 2.68
C PHE A 289 -10.77 3.87 1.85
N ASN A 290 -11.10 3.20 0.75
CA ASN A 290 -12.27 3.53 -0.05
C ASN A 290 -13.34 2.43 0.02
N SER A 291 -14.61 2.78 -0.21
CA SER A 291 -15.66 1.80 -0.50
C SER A 291 -15.63 1.35 -1.96
N ASP A 292 -16.41 0.33 -2.29
CA ASP A 292 -16.71 -0.07 -3.68
C ASP A 292 -17.30 1.09 -4.51
N ASN A 293 -18.12 1.93 -3.87
CA ASN A 293 -18.74 3.12 -4.46
C ASN A 293 -17.80 4.33 -4.53
N GLY A 294 -16.55 4.19 -4.06
CA GLY A 294 -15.53 5.24 -4.09
C GLY A 294 -15.74 6.33 -3.03
N ASP A 295 -16.42 6.02 -1.93
CA ASP A 295 -16.44 6.86 -0.74
C ASP A 295 -15.15 6.69 0.04
N ILE A 296 -14.53 7.79 0.49
CA ILE A 296 -13.28 7.74 1.25
C ILE A 296 -13.56 7.80 2.75
N TYR A 297 -12.91 6.94 3.51
CA TYR A 297 -13.01 6.87 4.96
C TYR A 297 -11.63 7.10 5.59
N LEU A 298 -11.63 7.79 6.73
CA LEU A 298 -10.48 7.95 7.60
C LEU A 298 -10.78 7.27 8.95
N MET A 299 -10.05 6.20 9.22
CA MET A 299 -10.09 5.44 10.46
C MET A 299 -8.93 5.85 11.35
N LYS A 300 -9.21 6.33 12.56
CA LYS A 300 -8.19 6.56 13.59
C LYS A 300 -8.06 5.30 14.44
N ILE A 301 -6.82 4.91 14.73
CA ILE A 301 -6.49 3.71 15.49
C ILE A 301 -5.50 4.04 16.61
N ASN A 302 -5.53 3.22 17.67
CA ASN A 302 -4.46 3.16 18.66
C ASN A 302 -3.93 1.74 18.72
N ILE A 303 -2.60 1.61 18.77
CA ILE A 303 -1.93 0.32 18.93
C ILE A 303 -1.47 0.22 20.38
N LYS A 304 -1.92 -0.80 21.10
CA LYS A 304 -1.43 -1.10 22.45
C LYS A 304 0.05 -1.46 22.34
N GLN A 305 0.92 -0.62 22.89
CA GLN A 305 2.34 -0.96 23.01
C GLN A 305 2.47 -2.07 24.05
N LYS A 306 3.28 -3.10 23.76
CA LYS A 306 3.73 -4.01 24.82
C LYS A 306 4.53 -3.18 25.82
N ALA A 307 4.17 -3.24 27.10
CA ALA A 307 5.03 -2.73 28.15
C ALA A 307 6.41 -3.41 28.00
N LYS A 308 7.46 -2.61 27.90
CA LYS A 308 8.84 -3.11 27.84
C LYS A 308 9.24 -3.72 29.17
#